data_AF-D5LKD2-F1
#
_entry.id   AF-D5LKD2-F1
#
_cell.length_a   1.000
_cell.length_b   1.000
_cell.length_c   1.000
_cell.angle_alpha   90.00
_cell.angle_beta   90.00
_cell.angle_gamma   90.00
#
_symmetry.space_group_name_H-M   'P 1'
#
loop_
_entity.id
_entity.type
_entity.pdbx_description
1 polymer ?
#
loop_
_entity_poly.entity_id
_entity_poly.type
_entity_poly.pdbx_seq_one_letter_code
_entity_poly.pdbx_strand_id
1 'polypeptide(L)'
;GNFDIVGNNFPVFFIRDGMKFPDMVHALKPNPKSHIQETWRIVDFFSHHPESLHMFTFLFDDIGIPQDYRHMEGSGVNTYTLINKAGKALYVKFHWKPTCGVKSLLEEDAAKIGGANHSHATQDLYDSIAAGNYPEWKLFIQTLDPHYEET
;
A
#
# COMPACT_ATOMS: atom_id res chain seq x y z
N GLY A 1 24.89 6.14 -3.77
CA GLY A 1 24.50 4.72 -3.74
C GLY A 1 23.05 4.60 -4.14
N ASN A 2 22.48 3.40 -4.08
CA ASN A 2 21.05 3.19 -4.30
C ASN A 2 20.27 3.68 -3.08
N PHE A 3 19.12 4.30 -3.33
CA PHE A 3 18.21 4.77 -2.28
C PHE A 3 16.82 4.19 -2.56
N ASP A 4 16.44 3.20 -1.76
CA ASP A 4 15.23 2.42 -1.99
C ASP A 4 14.13 2.89 -1.03
N ILE A 5 13.02 3.37 -1.57
CA ILE A 5 11.79 3.57 -0.80
C ILE A 5 10.82 2.43 -1.10
N VAL A 6 10.74 1.49 -0.17
CA VAL A 6 9.86 0.33 -0.27
C VAL A 6 8.52 0.68 0.38
N GLY A 7 7.57 1.08 -0.46
CA GLY A 7 6.26 1.57 -0.04
C GLY A 7 5.09 0.64 -0.37
N ASN A 8 3.89 1.14 -0.11
CA ASN A 8 2.62 0.55 -0.51
C ASN A 8 1.71 1.62 -1.13
N ASN A 9 0.54 1.25 -1.65
CA ASN A 9 -0.46 2.22 -2.10
C ASN A 9 -1.13 2.97 -0.93
N PHE A 10 -1.33 2.30 0.22
CA PHE A 10 -1.91 2.90 1.42
C PHE A 10 -0.85 3.54 2.35
N PRO A 11 -1.21 4.57 3.13
CA PRO A 11 -0.26 5.27 4.00
C PRO A 11 -0.03 4.61 5.37
N VAL A 12 -0.74 3.52 5.67
CA VAL A 12 -0.68 2.79 6.93
C VAL A 12 -0.56 1.29 6.68
N PHE A 13 -0.41 0.52 7.75
CA PHE A 13 -0.28 -0.93 7.69
C PHE A 13 -1.10 -1.61 8.78
N PHE A 14 -1.31 -2.92 8.66
CA PHE A 14 -2.15 -3.69 9.59
C PHE A 14 -1.55 -3.85 10.99
N ILE A 15 -0.22 -3.82 11.10
CA ILE A 15 0.53 -4.07 12.33
C ILE A 15 1.54 -2.95 12.57
N ARG A 16 1.92 -2.78 13.84
CA ARG A 16 2.91 -1.79 14.30
C ARG A 16 4.19 -2.40 14.87
N ASP A 17 4.28 -3.73 14.89
CA ASP A 17 5.45 -4.49 15.36
C ASP A 17 5.83 -5.53 14.30
N GLY A 18 7.07 -5.47 13.82
CA GLY A 18 7.59 -6.38 12.81
C GLY A 18 7.58 -7.86 13.23
N MET A 19 7.58 -8.18 14.52
CA MET A 19 7.49 -9.54 15.03
C MET A 19 6.18 -10.23 14.62
N LYS A 20 5.09 -9.47 14.40
CA LYS A 20 3.78 -9.98 13.98
C LYS A 20 3.66 -10.21 12.48
N PHE A 21 4.65 -9.79 11.69
CA PHE A 21 4.57 -9.85 10.23
C PHE A 21 4.39 -11.27 9.69
N PRO A 22 5.14 -12.31 10.15
CA PRO A 22 4.92 -13.67 9.69
C PRO A 22 3.52 -14.19 10.02
N ASP A 23 3.03 -13.94 11.24
CA ASP A 23 1.71 -14.38 11.69
C ASP A 23 0.59 -13.75 10.84
N MET A 24 0.68 -12.44 10.60
CA MET A 24 -0.24 -11.70 9.74
C MET A 24 -0.24 -12.26 8.31
N VAL A 25 0.94 -12.49 7.73
CA VAL A 25 1.06 -13.06 6.37
C VAL A 25 0.48 -14.48 6.33
N HIS A 26 0.70 -15.31 7.36
CA HIS A 26 0.11 -16.64 7.44
C HIS A 26 -1.42 -16.60 7.50
N ALA A 27 -1.99 -15.64 8.25
CA ALA A 27 -3.44 -15.45 8.33
C ALA A 27 -4.05 -15.00 6.99
N LEU A 28 -3.33 -14.14 6.25
CA LEU A 28 -3.74 -13.63 4.94
C LEU A 28 -3.55 -14.62 3.79
N LYS A 29 -2.80 -15.71 3.97
CA LYS A 29 -2.52 -16.72 2.93
C LYS A 29 -3.42 -17.96 3.03
N PRO A 30 -3.46 -18.81 1.99
CA PRO A 30 -4.24 -20.04 2.01
C PRO A 30 -3.89 -20.96 3.18
N ASN A 31 -4.88 -21.73 3.62
CA ASN A 31 -4.72 -22.72 4.67
C ASN A 31 -3.61 -23.72 4.29
N PRO A 32 -2.64 -24.01 5.18
CA PRO A 32 -1.49 -24.86 4.85
C PRO A 32 -1.87 -26.33 4.61
N LYS A 33 -3.06 -26.77 5.04
CA LYS A 33 -3.56 -28.14 4.83
C LYS A 33 -4.37 -28.28 3.54
N SER A 34 -5.28 -27.33 3.25
CA SER A 34 -6.18 -27.42 2.09
C SER A 34 -5.71 -26.62 0.88
N HIS A 35 -4.77 -25.68 1.07
CA HIS A 35 -4.35 -24.68 0.08
C HIS A 35 -5.49 -23.78 -0.42
N ILE A 36 -6.58 -23.68 0.36
CA ILE A 36 -7.73 -22.81 0.05
C ILE A 36 -7.67 -21.57 0.95
N GLN A 37 -7.96 -20.40 0.37
CA GLN A 37 -8.09 -19.16 1.12
C GLN A 37 -9.38 -19.19 1.97
N GLU A 38 -9.25 -18.86 3.25
CA GLU A 38 -10.36 -18.92 4.21
C GLU A 38 -10.50 -17.59 4.94
N THR A 39 -11.58 -16.85 4.66
CA THR A 39 -11.81 -15.50 5.21
C THR A 39 -11.83 -15.48 6.74
N TRP A 40 -12.34 -16.54 7.38
CA TRP A 40 -12.40 -16.62 8.84
C TRP A 40 -11.01 -16.56 9.50
N ARG A 41 -9.95 -17.05 8.84
CA ARG A 41 -8.57 -16.99 9.36
C ARG A 41 -8.02 -15.56 9.40
N ILE A 42 -8.41 -14.75 8.42
CA ILE A 42 -8.06 -13.32 8.36
C ILE A 42 -8.72 -12.61 9.55
N VAL A 43 -10.03 -12.77 9.70
CA VAL A 43 -10.81 -12.08 10.74
C VAL A 43 -10.45 -12.58 12.14
N ASP A 44 -10.15 -13.87 12.32
CA ASP A 44 -9.67 -14.44 13.58
C ASP A 44 -8.39 -13.73 14.06
N PHE A 45 -7.35 -13.68 13.22
CA PHE A 45 -6.10 -13.00 13.56
C PHE A 45 -6.33 -11.53 13.91
N PHE A 46 -7.08 -10.81 13.09
CA PHE A 46 -7.26 -9.37 13.28
C PHE A 46 -8.25 -9.00 14.39
N SER A 47 -9.15 -9.91 14.79
CA SER A 47 -9.98 -9.71 15.98
C SER A 47 -9.16 -9.56 17.28
N HIS A 48 -7.92 -10.05 17.28
CA HIS A 48 -6.96 -9.93 18.37
C HIS A 48 -5.95 -8.78 18.19
N HIS A 49 -6.01 -8.05 17.07
CA HIS A 49 -5.08 -6.97 16.72
C HIS A 49 -5.88 -5.72 16.30
N PRO A 50 -6.52 -5.01 17.25
CA PRO A 50 -7.39 -3.88 16.94
C PRO A 50 -6.66 -2.70 16.28
N GLU A 51 -5.33 -2.62 16.36
CA GLU A 51 -4.52 -1.65 15.62
C GLU A 51 -4.68 -1.76 14.09
N SER A 52 -5.16 -2.90 13.60
CA SER A 52 -5.39 -3.16 12.17
C SER A 52 -6.59 -2.43 11.58
N LEU A 53 -7.51 -1.93 12.42
CA LEU A 53 -8.79 -1.38 11.97
C LEU A 53 -8.62 -0.20 11.00
N HIS A 54 -7.63 0.66 11.21
CA HIS A 54 -7.38 1.77 10.29
C HIS A 54 -6.90 1.30 8.91
N MET A 55 -6.15 0.21 8.84
CA MET A 55 -5.78 -0.37 7.54
C MET A 55 -6.99 -1.05 6.87
N PHE A 56 -7.88 -1.66 7.65
CA PHE A 56 -9.11 -2.24 7.12
C PHE A 56 -10.05 -1.22 6.49
N THR A 57 -10.10 0.01 7.01
CA THR A 57 -10.90 1.06 6.36
C THR A 57 -10.38 1.39 4.97
N PHE A 58 -9.07 1.28 4.72
CA PHE A 58 -8.51 1.43 3.37
C PHE A 58 -8.75 0.18 2.50
N LEU A 59 -8.55 -1.01 3.07
CA LEU A 59 -8.68 -2.27 2.33
C LEU A 59 -10.12 -2.51 1.83
N PHE A 60 -11.13 -2.12 2.61
CA PHE A 60 -12.55 -2.28 2.28
C PHE A 60 -13.19 -1.04 1.66
N ASP A 61 -12.43 0.03 1.44
CA ASP A 61 -12.86 1.16 0.60
C ASP A 61 -12.69 0.82 -0.89
N ASP A 62 -13.25 1.63 -1.78
CA ASP A 62 -13.06 1.49 -3.23
C ASP A 62 -11.56 1.48 -3.59
N ILE A 63 -10.72 2.26 -2.90
CA ILE A 63 -9.26 2.26 -3.14
C ILE A 63 -8.56 0.95 -2.75
N GLY A 64 -9.30 0.04 -2.10
CA GLY A 64 -8.96 -1.36 -1.82
C GLY A 64 -8.54 -2.16 -3.05
N ILE A 65 -9.16 -1.87 -4.20
CA ILE A 65 -8.92 -2.56 -5.46
C ILE A 65 -8.62 -1.53 -6.56
N PRO A 66 -7.35 -1.10 -6.73
CA PRO A 66 -6.99 -0.21 -7.82
C PRO A 66 -7.30 -0.82 -9.18
N GLN A 67 -7.72 0.00 -10.14
CA GLN A 67 -7.97 -0.42 -11.52
C GLN A 67 -6.73 -1.01 -12.20
N ASP A 68 -5.59 -0.36 -11.96
CA ASP A 68 -4.28 -0.71 -12.49
C ASP A 68 -3.22 0.01 -11.66
N TYR A 69 -1.94 -0.21 -11.99
CA TYR A 69 -0.84 0.41 -11.24
C TYR A 69 -0.73 1.92 -11.43
N ARG A 70 -1.21 2.47 -12.56
CA ARG A 70 -0.98 3.89 -12.90
C ARG A 70 -1.95 4.81 -12.17
N HIS A 71 -3.15 4.29 -11.86
CA HIS A 71 -4.20 5.02 -11.16
C HIS A 71 -4.26 4.75 -9.65
N MET A 72 -3.14 4.35 -9.03
CA MET A 72 -3.05 4.20 -7.57
C MET A 72 -2.07 5.21 -6.97
N GLU A 73 -2.35 5.59 -5.72
CA GLU A 73 -1.40 6.36 -4.92
C GLU A 73 -0.20 5.50 -4.49
N GLY A 74 0.83 6.15 -3.97
CA GLY A 74 1.93 5.50 -3.26
C GLY A 74 2.22 6.20 -1.95
N SER A 75 2.74 5.46 -0.98
CA SER A 75 3.20 5.98 0.30
C SER A 75 4.38 5.18 0.83
N GLY A 76 5.27 5.86 1.56
CA GLY A 76 6.41 5.23 2.23
C GLY A 76 5.99 4.44 3.48
N VAL A 77 4.72 4.55 3.89
CA VAL A 77 4.08 3.94 5.06
C VAL A 77 4.68 4.38 6.39
N ASN A 78 5.96 4.12 6.60
CA ASN A 78 6.71 4.45 7.81
C ASN A 78 7.11 5.92 7.86
N THR A 79 7.44 6.38 9.07
CA THR A 79 8.11 7.67 9.27
C THR A 79 9.62 7.46 9.13
N TYR A 80 10.27 8.32 8.36
CA TYR A 80 11.71 8.31 8.12
C TYR A 80 12.36 9.55 8.74
N THR A 81 13.68 9.59 8.80
CA THR A 81 14.44 10.78 9.21
C THR A 81 15.29 11.29 8.05
N LEU A 82 15.14 12.58 7.72
CA LEU A 82 16.06 13.29 6.84
C LEU A 82 16.95 14.22 7.67
N ILE A 83 18.24 14.21 7.38
CA ILE A 83 19.25 15.03 8.08
C ILE A 83 19.89 15.97 7.07
N ASN A 84 19.85 17.27 7.35
CA ASN A 84 20.45 18.27 6.48
C ASN A 84 21.96 18.44 6.73
N LYS A 85 22.63 19.28 5.92
CA LYS A 85 24.07 19.55 6.04
C LYS A 85 24.50 20.11 7.41
N ALA A 86 23.60 20.76 8.14
CA ALA A 86 23.86 21.29 9.48
C ALA A 86 23.59 20.28 10.60
N GLY A 87 23.20 19.04 10.28
CA GLY A 87 22.88 18.00 11.25
C GLY A 87 21.45 18.09 11.82
N LYS A 88 20.60 19.00 11.32
CA LYS A 88 19.19 19.08 11.77
C LYS A 88 18.39 17.92 11.18
N ALA A 89 17.73 17.15 12.06
CA ALA A 89 16.84 16.06 11.70
C ALA A 89 15.38 16.55 11.54
N LEU A 90 14.68 15.97 10.56
CA LEU A 90 13.23 16.09 10.40
C LEU A 90 12.63 14.68 10.24
N TYR A 91 11.49 14.45 10.87
CA TYR A 91 10.66 13.29 10.56
C TYR A 91 9.90 13.52 9.26
N VAL A 92 9.82 12.48 8.42
CA VAL A 92 9.28 12.59 7.07
C VAL A 92 8.35 11.43 6.73
N LYS A 93 7.21 11.75 6.11
CA LYS A 93 6.38 10.81 5.34
C LYS A 93 6.48 11.13 3.86
N PHE A 94 6.58 10.09 3.03
CA PHE A 94 6.60 10.21 1.57
C PHE A 94 5.25 9.83 0.97
N HIS A 95 4.80 10.59 -0.03
CA HIS A 95 3.52 10.39 -0.73
C HIS A 95 3.70 10.58 -2.24
N TRP A 96 3.18 9.64 -3.02
CA TRP A 96 3.15 9.69 -4.48
C TRP A 96 1.71 9.84 -4.93
N LYS A 97 1.42 10.92 -5.65
CA LYS A 97 0.08 11.17 -6.20
C LYS A 97 0.10 10.97 -7.72
N PRO A 98 -0.70 10.05 -8.28
CA PRO A 98 -0.72 9.80 -9.72
C PRO A 98 -1.24 11.03 -10.44
N THR A 99 -0.59 11.45 -11.51
CA THR A 99 -1.03 12.61 -12.30
C THR A 99 -2.25 12.32 -13.16
N CYS A 100 -2.49 11.05 -13.49
CA CYS A 100 -3.69 10.58 -14.20
C CYS A 100 -4.91 10.35 -13.29
N GLY A 101 -4.81 10.71 -12.01
CA GLY A 101 -5.88 10.53 -11.02
C GLY A 101 -5.97 9.11 -10.47
N VAL A 102 -6.80 8.93 -9.45
CA VAL A 102 -7.04 7.64 -8.78
C VAL A 102 -8.28 6.97 -9.38
N LYS A 103 -8.18 5.66 -9.65
CA LYS A 103 -9.29 4.84 -10.16
C LYS A 103 -9.27 3.46 -9.52
N SER A 104 -10.46 2.95 -9.25
CA SER A 104 -10.69 1.69 -8.56
C SER A 104 -11.68 0.81 -9.33
N LEU A 105 -11.64 -0.49 -9.04
CA LEU A 105 -12.66 -1.43 -9.45
C LEU A 105 -13.64 -1.66 -8.31
N LEU A 106 -14.92 -1.70 -8.64
CA LEU A 106 -15.92 -2.29 -7.76
C LEU A 106 -15.73 -3.82 -7.73
N GLU A 107 -16.18 -4.47 -6.67
CA GLU A 107 -15.99 -5.90 -6.44
C GLU A 107 -16.47 -6.77 -7.63
N GLU A 108 -17.62 -6.42 -8.22
CA GLU A 108 -18.16 -7.14 -9.37
C GLU A 108 -17.29 -7.00 -10.63
N ASP A 109 -16.67 -5.86 -10.83
CA ASP A 109 -15.79 -5.60 -11.98
C ASP A 109 -14.43 -6.24 -11.76
N ALA A 110 -13.92 -6.22 -10.52
CA ALA A 110 -12.72 -6.94 -10.13
C ALA A 110 -12.85 -8.44 -10.40
N ALA A 111 -14.00 -9.05 -10.07
CA ALA A 111 -14.27 -10.46 -10.34
C ALA A 111 -14.33 -10.75 -11.86
N LYS A 112 -15.02 -9.91 -12.64
CA LYS A 112 -15.13 -10.07 -14.10
C LYS A 112 -13.77 -9.90 -14.79
N ILE A 113 -13.07 -8.80 -14.50
CA ILE A 113 -11.80 -8.44 -15.12
C ILE A 113 -10.70 -9.41 -14.70
N GLY A 114 -10.57 -9.67 -13.40
CA GLY A 114 -9.56 -10.60 -12.86
C GLY A 114 -9.78 -12.04 -13.32
N GLY A 115 -11.05 -12.47 -13.45
CA GLY A 115 -11.41 -13.78 -14.00
C GLY A 115 -11.08 -13.92 -15.48
N ALA A 116 -11.27 -12.86 -16.27
CA ALA A 116 -10.91 -12.85 -17.69
C ALA A 116 -9.40 -12.70 -17.92
N ASN A 117 -8.73 -11.89 -17.09
CA ASN A 117 -7.30 -11.60 -17.19
C ASN A 117 -6.68 -11.32 -15.80
N HIS A 118 -6.07 -12.35 -15.22
CA HIS A 118 -5.33 -12.25 -13.97
C HIS A 118 -4.10 -11.31 -14.04
N SER A 119 -3.66 -10.92 -15.24
CA SER A 119 -2.52 -10.04 -15.48
C SER A 119 -2.92 -8.62 -15.92
N HIS A 120 -4.19 -8.22 -15.79
CA HIS A 120 -4.71 -6.95 -16.34
C HIS A 120 -3.90 -5.70 -15.95
N ALA A 121 -3.53 -5.54 -14.68
CA ALA A 121 -2.76 -4.36 -14.23
C ALA A 121 -1.32 -4.36 -14.79
N THR A 122 -0.72 -5.53 -14.99
CA THR A 122 0.60 -5.66 -15.62
C THR A 122 0.52 -5.35 -17.12
N GLN A 123 -0.51 -5.88 -17.78
CA GLN A 123 -0.76 -5.60 -19.20
C GLN A 123 -1.00 -4.11 -19.44
N ASP A 124 -1.84 -3.46 -18.62
CA ASP A 124 -2.10 -2.02 -18.70
C ASP A 124 -0.82 -1.19 -18.63
N LEU A 125 0.05 -1.47 -17.66
CA LEU A 125 1.31 -0.74 -17.52
C LEU A 125 2.24 -0.97 -18.72
N TYR A 126 2.37 -2.23 -19.17
CA TYR A 126 3.20 -2.59 -20.31
C TYR A 126 2.73 -1.91 -21.60
N ASP A 127 1.45 -2.03 -21.93
CA ASP A 127 0.85 -1.47 -23.15
C ASP A 127 0.88 0.06 -23.12
N SER A 128 0.67 0.67 -21.95
CA SER A 128 0.75 2.13 -21.80
C SER A 128 2.15 2.67 -22.07
N ILE A 129 3.19 2.02 -21.54
CA ILE A 129 4.57 2.40 -21.80
C ILE A 129 4.92 2.18 -23.27
N ALA A 130 4.52 1.06 -23.86
CA ALA A 130 4.75 0.76 -25.27
C ALA A 130 4.09 1.79 -26.21
N ALA A 131 2.93 2.32 -25.82
CA ALA A 131 2.21 3.37 -26.54
C ALA A 131 2.77 4.80 -26.30
N GLY A 132 3.81 4.96 -25.48
CA GLY A 132 4.37 6.28 -25.12
C GLY A 132 3.58 7.04 -24.06
N ASN A 133 2.58 6.40 -23.43
CA ASN A 133 1.79 6.96 -22.33
C ASN A 133 2.47 6.67 -20.99
N TYR A 134 3.60 7.33 -20.74
CA TYR A 134 4.40 7.12 -19.53
C TYR A 134 3.64 7.60 -18.28
N PRO A 135 3.43 6.74 -17.27
CA PRO A 135 2.79 7.17 -16.03
C PRO A 135 3.72 8.07 -15.20
N GLU A 136 3.13 9.05 -14.52
CA GLU A 136 3.85 9.98 -13.66
C GLU A 136 3.18 10.08 -12.30
N TRP A 137 4.00 10.21 -11.25
CA TRP A 137 3.57 10.54 -9.90
C TRP A 137 4.29 11.79 -9.42
N LYS A 138 3.55 12.67 -8.75
CA LYS A 138 4.13 13.78 -7.99
C LYS A 138 4.52 13.29 -6.61
N LEU A 139 5.79 13.45 -6.27
CA LEU A 139 6.31 13.16 -4.93
C LEU A 139 6.09 14.35 -4.00
N PHE A 140 5.42 14.11 -2.88
CA PHE A 140 5.26 15.03 -1.77
C PHE A 140 5.94 14.48 -0.52
N ILE A 141 6.49 15.37 0.28
CA ILE A 141 7.00 15.05 1.62
C ILE A 141 6.23 15.85 2.66
N GLN A 142 5.79 15.18 3.71
CA GLN A 142 5.32 15.83 4.93
C GLN A 142 6.46 15.81 5.94
N THR A 143 6.73 16.94 6.59
CA THR A 143 7.84 17.07 7.53
C THR A 143 7.34 17.48 8.91
N LEU A 144 7.91 16.89 9.96
CA LEU A 144 7.70 17.27 11.35
C LEU A 144 9.04 17.49 12.03
N ASP A 145 9.19 18.59 12.76
CA ASP A 145 10.35 18.79 13.64
C ASP A 145 10.19 17.90 14.87
N PRO A 146 11.17 17.01 15.19
CA PRO A 146 11.06 16.12 16.34
C PRO A 146 10.77 16.83 17.66
N HIS A 147 11.16 18.11 17.79
CA HIS A 147 10.85 18.90 18.98
C HIS A 147 9.34 19.02 19.26
N TYR A 148 8.50 19.01 18.22
CA TYR A 148 7.04 19.10 18.38
C TYR A 148 6.37 17.76 18.70
N GLU A 149 7.10 16.64 18.71
CA GLU A 149 6.55 15.34 19.11
C GLU A 149 6.54 15.15 20.64
N GLU A 150 7.47 15.81 21.34
CA GLU A 150 7.69 15.63 22.79
C GLU A 150 6.83 16.56 23.68
N THR A 151 6.06 17.47 23.09
CA THR A 151 5.20 18.46 23.78
C THR A 151 3.73 18.21 23.54
#